data_AF-A0A538F773-F1
#
_entry.id   AF-A0A538F773-F1
#
_cell.length_a   1.000
_cell.length_b   1.000
_cell.length_c   1.000
_cell.angle_alpha   90.00
_cell.angle_beta   90.00
_cell.angle_gamma   90.00
#
_symmetry.space_group_name_H-M   'P 1'
#
loop_
_entity.id
_entity.type
_entity.pdbx_description
1 polymer ?
#
loop_
_entity_poly.entity_id
_entity_poly.type
_entity_poly.pdbx_seq_one_letter_code
_entity_poly.pdbx_strand_id
1 'polypeptide(L)'
;MELDRNYIERNDFSAARRGYDPDEVDRHLREIADSVAELKRQQKPSPASLATAAADQVRSIVEAAENSAADIQAQAEQEARRITDDASNRARETREKADADAVDRVRKAEESTEKVLERASSVQSEIDQLLADLRSAANGLVENLRSAGSGLVDNLNSASGSLRTEFDSVRAEFAAVREARLEQTAPTGVPEAPPPPPEAGPPDAEPEVAAGVAEVEAEAAPAPEEAAPAEVEQPTIEGAAEEAPPEVQPEPEAPAPVEAPPPEPAAAPEQGGRQIRGAEGARLIALNMALNGTPRDETARYLEQNFELDDQDALLDEVYARVGG
;
A
#
# COMPACT_ATOMS: atom_id res chain seq x y z
N MET A 1 0.38 81.52 -39.27
CA MET A 1 1.28 82.66 -39.53
C MET A 1 0.43 83.74 -40.16
N GLU A 2 0.06 84.76 -39.38
CA GLU A 2 -0.43 86.00 -39.98
C GLU A 2 0.80 86.65 -40.61
N LEU A 3 0.83 86.72 -41.95
CA LEU A 3 1.85 87.51 -42.64
C LEU A 3 1.59 88.96 -42.26
N ASP A 4 2.45 89.48 -41.40
CA ASP A 4 2.38 90.82 -40.85
C ASP A 4 2.28 91.81 -42.03
N ARG A 5 1.14 92.47 -42.18
CA ARG A 5 0.79 93.26 -43.38
C ARG A 5 1.81 94.38 -43.64
N ASN A 6 2.50 94.79 -42.56
CA ASN A 6 3.55 95.79 -42.54
C ASN A 6 4.83 95.38 -43.28
N TYR A 7 5.05 94.08 -43.54
CA TYR A 7 6.18 93.61 -44.34
C TYR A 7 5.95 93.75 -45.86
N ILE A 8 4.72 94.09 -46.30
CA ILE A 8 4.37 94.29 -47.72
C ILE A 8 4.24 95.81 -48.04
N GLU A 9 4.43 96.70 -47.06
CA GLU A 9 4.24 98.13 -47.27
C GLU A 9 5.47 98.82 -47.91
N ARG A 10 5.32 99.05 -49.22
CA ARG A 10 5.77 100.22 -50.02
C ARG A 10 7.27 100.51 -50.19
N ASN A 11 8.20 99.77 -49.60
CA ASN A 11 9.63 100.14 -49.64
C ASN A 11 10.57 99.19 -50.40
N ASP A 12 10.09 98.06 -50.93
CA ASP A 12 10.98 97.08 -51.59
C ASP A 12 11.34 97.42 -53.04
N PHE A 13 10.68 98.42 -53.63
CA PHE A 13 10.86 98.81 -55.02
C PHE A 13 11.23 100.29 -55.11
N SER A 14 12.29 100.58 -55.85
CA SER A 14 12.70 101.96 -56.08
C SER A 14 11.67 102.70 -56.96
N ALA A 15 11.25 103.89 -56.51
CA ALA A 15 10.31 104.73 -57.26
C ALA A 15 11.09 105.57 -58.28
N ALA A 16 11.10 105.13 -59.55
CA ALA A 16 11.59 105.95 -60.65
C ALA A 16 10.60 107.08 -60.98
N ARG A 17 11.05 108.10 -61.73
CA ARG A 17 10.22 109.26 -62.16
C ARG A 17 8.92 108.89 -62.90
N ARG A 18 8.73 107.62 -63.29
CA ARG A 18 7.58 107.12 -64.06
C ARG A 18 6.96 105.84 -63.50
N GLY A 19 7.14 105.56 -62.21
CA GLY A 19 6.61 104.37 -61.55
C GLY A 19 7.69 103.48 -60.95
N TYR A 20 7.34 102.24 -60.62
CA TYR A 20 8.28 101.23 -60.14
C TYR A 20 9.18 100.72 -61.28
N ASP A 21 10.41 100.35 -60.94
CA ASP A 21 11.32 99.70 -61.89
C ASP A 21 10.79 98.30 -62.26
N PRO A 22 10.43 98.05 -63.53
CA PRO A 22 9.90 96.76 -63.95
C PRO A 22 10.88 95.60 -63.72
N ASP A 23 12.19 95.82 -63.81
CA ASP A 23 13.18 94.75 -63.65
C ASP A 23 13.33 94.31 -62.18
N GLU A 24 13.17 95.23 -61.23
CA GLU A 24 13.15 94.93 -59.79
C GLU A 24 11.89 94.14 -59.42
N VAL A 25 10.74 94.54 -59.98
CA VAL A 25 9.47 93.84 -59.78
C VAL A 25 9.54 92.41 -60.34
N ASP A 26 10.08 92.22 -61.54
CA ASP A 26 10.21 90.89 -62.15
C ASP A 26 11.17 89.96 -61.38
N ARG A 27 12.23 90.51 -60.78
CA ARG A 27 13.16 89.76 -59.92
C ARG A 27 12.46 89.31 -58.64
N HIS A 28 11.75 90.22 -57.99
CA HIS A 28 11.02 89.91 -56.76
C HIS A 28 9.85 88.94 -56.99
N LEU A 29 9.12 89.08 -58.10
CA LEU A 29 8.07 88.12 -58.48
C LEU A 29 8.64 86.72 -58.75
N ARG A 30 9.86 86.62 -59.29
CA ARG A 30 10.57 85.33 -59.41
C ARG A 30 10.95 84.75 -58.05
N GLU A 31 11.48 85.54 -57.14
CA GLU A 31 11.78 85.10 -55.76
C GLU A 31 10.51 84.66 -54.99
N ILE A 32 9.39 85.37 -55.17
CA ILE A 32 8.09 84.96 -54.63
C ILE A 32 7.63 83.66 -55.29
N ALA A 33 7.76 83.52 -56.61
CA ALA A 33 7.37 82.31 -57.31
C ALA A 33 8.20 81.10 -56.83
N ASP A 34 9.51 81.27 -56.64
CA ASP A 34 10.41 80.24 -56.13
C ASP A 34 10.09 79.89 -54.66
N SER A 35 9.87 80.89 -53.80
CA SER A 35 9.50 80.66 -52.40
C SER A 35 8.11 80.04 -52.25
N VAL A 36 7.15 80.38 -53.10
CA VAL A 36 5.82 79.73 -53.14
C VAL A 36 5.92 78.32 -53.70
N ALA A 37 6.77 78.07 -54.70
CA ALA A 37 7.01 76.73 -55.23
C ALA A 37 7.68 75.82 -54.20
N GLU A 38 8.65 76.36 -53.46
CA GLU A 38 9.31 75.69 -52.33
C GLU A 38 8.33 75.45 -51.19
N LEU A 39 7.52 76.46 -50.83
CA LEU A 39 6.47 76.32 -49.82
C LEU A 39 5.45 75.27 -50.27
N LYS A 40 5.05 75.20 -51.54
CA LYS A 40 4.15 74.16 -52.08
C LYS A 40 4.77 72.76 -52.05
N ARG A 41 6.08 72.62 -52.27
CA ARG A 41 6.80 71.35 -52.07
C ARG A 41 6.82 70.94 -50.60
N GLN A 42 6.98 71.91 -49.69
CA GLN A 42 6.97 71.69 -48.24
C GLN A 42 5.55 71.52 -47.67
N GLN A 43 4.52 72.12 -48.30
CA GLN A 43 3.09 72.07 -47.94
C GLN A 43 2.38 70.76 -48.32
N LYS A 44 3.14 69.67 -48.29
CA LYS A 44 2.69 68.30 -48.06
C LYS A 44 2.19 67.48 -49.27
N PRO A 45 2.47 66.16 -49.24
CA PRO A 45 1.55 65.15 -49.75
C PRO A 45 0.20 65.29 -49.04
N SER A 46 -0.89 65.40 -49.80
CA SER A 46 -2.24 65.67 -49.28
C SER A 46 -2.61 64.72 -48.12
N PRO A 47 -3.40 65.16 -47.12
CA PRO A 47 -3.79 64.31 -45.98
C PRO A 47 -4.46 62.98 -46.39
N ALA A 48 -5.07 62.94 -47.58
CA ALA A 48 -5.56 61.70 -48.20
C ALA A 48 -4.45 60.65 -48.44
N SER A 49 -3.22 61.06 -48.73
CA SER A 49 -2.07 60.19 -48.90
C SER A 49 -1.61 59.56 -47.59
N LEU A 50 -1.68 60.29 -46.47
CA LEU A 50 -1.35 59.74 -45.15
C LEU A 50 -2.40 58.76 -44.66
N ALA A 51 -3.68 59.06 -44.89
CA ALA A 51 -4.77 58.14 -44.59
C ALA A 51 -4.66 56.84 -45.41
N THR A 52 -4.31 56.94 -46.69
CA THR A 52 -4.09 55.78 -47.56
C THR A 52 -2.88 54.96 -47.10
N ALA A 53 -1.75 55.61 -46.83
CA ALA A 53 -0.55 54.92 -46.32
C ALA A 53 -0.81 54.24 -44.95
N ALA A 54 -1.56 54.89 -44.06
CA ALA A 54 -1.95 54.30 -42.78
C ALA A 54 -2.91 53.11 -42.97
N ALA A 55 -3.87 53.19 -43.91
CA ALA A 55 -4.76 52.09 -44.22
C ALA A 55 -4.02 50.89 -44.81
N ASP A 56 -3.04 51.13 -45.69
CA ASP A 56 -2.17 50.10 -46.25
C ASP A 56 -1.29 49.46 -45.17
N GLN A 57 -0.76 50.27 -44.24
CA GLN A 57 0.01 49.76 -43.10
C GLN A 57 -0.87 48.90 -42.17
N VAL A 58 -2.08 49.35 -41.84
CA VAL A 58 -3.01 48.56 -41.02
C VAL A 58 -3.39 47.27 -41.73
N ARG A 59 -3.67 47.30 -43.04
CA ARG A 59 -3.94 46.09 -43.84
C ARG A 59 -2.76 45.13 -43.78
N SER A 60 -1.53 45.62 -43.93
CA SER A 60 -0.32 44.79 -43.85
C SER A 60 -0.14 44.16 -42.47
N ILE A 61 -0.42 44.89 -41.39
CA ILE A 61 -0.36 44.37 -40.02
C ILE A 61 -1.42 43.28 -39.81
N VAL A 62 -2.65 43.49 -40.29
CA VAL A 62 -3.73 42.52 -40.16
C VAL A 62 -3.43 41.25 -40.95
N GLU A 63 -2.97 41.37 -42.20
CA GLU A 63 -2.58 40.21 -43.01
C GLU A 63 -1.41 39.43 -42.37
N ALA A 64 -0.42 40.12 -41.81
CA ALA A 64 0.66 39.48 -41.06
C ALA A 64 0.16 38.79 -39.78
N ALA A 65 -0.78 39.39 -39.07
CA ALA A 65 -1.38 38.82 -37.87
C ALA A 65 -2.25 37.59 -38.20
N GLU A 66 -3.00 37.61 -39.29
CA GLU A 66 -3.81 36.47 -39.77
C GLU A 66 -2.92 35.29 -40.18
N ASN A 67 -1.84 35.55 -40.91
CA ASN A 67 -0.85 34.52 -41.26
C ASN A 67 -0.19 33.94 -40.01
N SER A 68 0.21 34.78 -39.07
CA SER A 68 0.78 34.35 -37.79
C SER A 68 -0.20 33.51 -36.96
N ALA A 69 -1.48 33.89 -36.91
CA ALA A 69 -2.52 33.13 -36.23
C ALA A 69 -2.75 31.76 -36.88
N ALA A 70 -2.75 31.70 -38.22
CA ALA A 70 -2.87 30.44 -38.96
C ALA A 70 -1.67 29.50 -38.70
N ASP A 71 -0.45 30.04 -38.63
CA ASP A 71 0.75 29.28 -38.31
C ASP A 71 0.71 28.75 -36.87
N ILE A 72 0.30 29.57 -35.90
CA ILE A 72 0.14 29.15 -34.50
C ILE A 72 -0.91 28.03 -34.39
N GLN A 73 -2.04 28.16 -35.09
CA GLN A 73 -3.07 27.12 -35.08
C GLN A 73 -2.55 25.82 -35.68
N ALA A 74 -1.85 25.87 -36.83
CA ALA A 74 -1.28 24.69 -37.46
C ALA A 74 -0.24 23.99 -36.56
N GLN A 75 0.61 24.76 -35.88
CA GLN A 75 1.58 24.24 -34.92
C GLN A 75 0.90 23.59 -33.71
N ALA A 76 -0.10 24.26 -33.13
CA ALA A 76 -0.86 23.72 -31.99
C ALA A 76 -1.59 22.42 -32.35
N GLU A 77 -2.19 22.34 -33.54
CA GLU A 77 -2.82 21.11 -34.03
C GLU A 77 -1.81 19.98 -34.23
N GLN A 78 -0.62 20.29 -34.78
CA GLN A 78 0.45 19.31 -34.94
C GLN A 78 0.96 18.79 -33.58
N GLU A 79 1.15 19.69 -32.62
CA GLU A 79 1.57 19.35 -31.26
C GLU A 79 0.51 18.51 -30.54
N ALA A 80 -0.77 18.88 -30.63
CA ALA A 80 -1.86 18.11 -30.05
C ALA A 80 -1.93 16.68 -30.62
N ARG A 81 -1.73 16.51 -31.93
CA ARG A 81 -1.63 15.19 -32.56
C ARG A 81 -0.46 14.40 -32.00
N ARG A 82 0.73 15.02 -31.94
CA ARG A 82 1.92 14.38 -31.37
C ARG A 82 1.71 13.93 -29.92
N ILE A 83 1.13 14.78 -29.08
CA ILE A 83 0.81 14.44 -27.69
C ILE A 83 -0.17 13.26 -27.62
N THR A 84 -1.20 13.25 -28.48
CA THR A 84 -2.20 12.17 -28.53
C THR A 84 -1.59 10.84 -28.96
N ASP A 85 -0.71 10.87 -29.97
CA ASP A 85 0.00 9.69 -30.46
C ASP A 85 0.96 9.16 -29.39
N ASP A 86 1.75 10.03 -28.75
CA ASP A 86 2.66 9.66 -27.66
C ASP A 86 1.90 9.08 -26.46
N ALA A 87 0.78 9.69 -26.07
CA ALA A 87 -0.07 9.18 -25.01
C ALA A 87 -0.66 7.80 -25.35
N SER A 88 -1.11 7.61 -26.60
CA SER A 88 -1.66 6.33 -27.08
C SER A 88 -0.59 5.24 -27.08
N ASN A 89 0.63 5.55 -27.52
CA ASN A 89 1.77 4.63 -27.51
C ASN A 89 2.15 4.22 -26.08
N ARG A 90 2.26 5.18 -25.15
CA ARG A 90 2.55 4.89 -23.73
C ARG A 90 1.46 4.06 -23.07
N ALA A 91 0.19 4.34 -23.37
CA ALA A 91 -0.94 3.58 -22.85
C ALA A 91 -0.89 2.12 -23.35
N ARG A 92 -0.55 1.92 -24.63
CA ARG A 92 -0.38 0.58 -25.21
C ARG A 92 0.79 -0.17 -24.56
N GLU A 93 1.95 0.45 -24.43
CA GLU A 93 3.13 -0.14 -23.79
C GLU A 93 2.83 -0.55 -22.33
N THR A 94 2.11 0.31 -21.60
CA THR A 94 1.71 0.02 -20.21
C THR A 94 0.78 -1.19 -20.13
N ARG A 95 -0.18 -1.32 -21.06
CA ARG A 95 -1.07 -2.48 -21.14
C ARG A 95 -0.31 -3.75 -21.48
N GLU A 96 0.54 -3.71 -22.51
CA GLU A 96 1.34 -4.87 -22.91
C GLU A 96 2.25 -5.34 -21.77
N LYS A 97 2.86 -4.41 -21.02
CA LYS A 97 3.64 -4.72 -19.82
C LYS A 97 2.79 -5.34 -18.71
N ALA A 98 1.63 -4.75 -18.41
CA ALA A 98 0.73 -5.27 -17.37
C ALA A 98 0.20 -6.68 -17.72
N ASP A 99 -0.10 -6.93 -18.99
CA ASP A 99 -0.53 -8.24 -19.47
C ASP A 99 0.60 -9.28 -19.34
N ALA A 100 1.84 -8.92 -19.69
CA ALA A 100 3.00 -9.78 -19.48
C ALA A 100 3.22 -10.11 -18.00
N ASP A 101 3.17 -9.10 -17.13
CA ASP A 101 3.30 -9.28 -15.68
C ASP A 101 2.17 -10.17 -15.11
N ALA A 102 0.95 -10.03 -15.61
CA ALA A 102 -0.18 -10.86 -15.19
C ALA A 102 0.01 -12.33 -15.58
N VAL A 103 0.44 -12.60 -16.82
CA VAL A 103 0.75 -13.97 -17.27
C VAL A 103 1.87 -14.60 -16.43
N ASP A 104 2.92 -13.84 -16.12
CA ASP A 104 4.01 -14.34 -15.29
C ASP A 104 3.58 -14.64 -13.84
N ARG A 105 2.66 -13.85 -13.28
CA ARG A 105 2.08 -14.13 -11.95
C ARG A 105 1.22 -15.39 -11.94
N VAL A 106 0.40 -15.59 -12.97
CA VAL A 106 -0.41 -16.82 -13.11
C VAL A 106 0.51 -18.03 -13.21
N ARG A 107 1.56 -17.98 -14.05
CA ARG A 107 2.54 -19.07 -14.17
C ARG A 107 3.19 -19.41 -12.82
N LYS A 108 3.64 -18.39 -12.07
CA LYS A 108 4.22 -18.60 -10.73
C LYS A 108 3.24 -19.19 -9.73
N ALA A 109 1.96 -18.82 -9.81
CA ALA A 109 0.91 -19.38 -8.96
C ALA A 109 0.58 -20.84 -9.32
N GLU A 110 0.61 -21.19 -10.60
CA GLU A 110 0.47 -22.58 -11.06
C GLU A 110 1.64 -23.44 -10.57
N GLU A 111 2.88 -22.97 -10.75
CA GLU A 111 4.10 -23.66 -10.27
C GLU A 111 4.11 -23.84 -8.74
N SER A 112 3.63 -22.86 -7.98
CA SER A 112 3.55 -22.97 -6.51
C SER A 112 2.47 -23.97 -6.09
N THR A 113 1.34 -23.99 -6.78
CA THR A 113 0.24 -24.94 -6.54
C THR A 113 0.68 -26.37 -6.85
N GLU A 114 1.41 -26.58 -7.95
CA GLU A 114 1.98 -27.88 -8.31
C GLU A 114 2.91 -28.40 -7.21
N LYS A 115 3.82 -27.55 -6.71
CA LYS A 115 4.71 -27.91 -5.59
C LYS A 115 3.95 -28.26 -4.31
N VAL A 116 2.84 -27.56 -4.02
CA VAL A 116 1.99 -27.89 -2.86
C VAL A 116 1.32 -29.25 -3.03
N LEU A 117 0.85 -29.58 -4.24
CA LEU A 117 0.27 -30.89 -4.54
C LEU A 117 1.31 -32.02 -4.44
N GLU A 118 2.51 -31.80 -4.98
CA GLU A 118 3.64 -32.74 -4.84
C GLU A 118 3.95 -32.99 -3.36
N ARG A 119 4.08 -31.91 -2.56
CA ARG A 119 4.32 -32.01 -1.12
C ARG A 119 3.19 -32.75 -0.40
N ALA A 120 1.93 -32.47 -0.73
CA ALA A 120 0.79 -33.15 -0.16
C ALA A 120 0.81 -34.66 -0.46
N SER A 121 1.18 -35.05 -1.69
CA SER A 121 1.31 -36.46 -2.08
C SER A 121 2.48 -37.18 -1.36
N SER A 122 3.58 -36.47 -1.12
CA SER A 122 4.70 -36.99 -0.29
C SER A 122 4.25 -37.24 1.14
N VAL A 123 3.58 -36.27 1.76
CA VAL A 123 3.04 -36.39 3.13
C VAL A 123 2.03 -37.52 3.22
N GLN A 124 1.16 -37.69 2.22
CA GLN A 124 0.23 -38.81 2.18
C GLN A 124 0.95 -40.16 2.16
N SER A 125 2.01 -40.29 1.35
CA SER A 125 2.82 -41.50 1.27
C SER A 125 3.53 -41.81 2.60
N GLU A 126 4.03 -40.77 3.28
CA GLU A 126 4.63 -40.88 4.61
C GLU A 126 3.60 -41.37 5.65
N ILE A 127 2.37 -40.83 5.62
CA ILE A 127 1.28 -41.28 6.51
C ILE A 127 0.92 -42.74 6.25
N ASP A 128 0.80 -43.15 4.98
CA ASP A 128 0.50 -44.54 4.63
C ASP A 128 1.59 -45.51 5.11
N GLN A 129 2.86 -45.09 5.01
CA GLN A 129 4.00 -45.86 5.53
C GLN A 129 3.96 -45.95 7.06
N LEU A 130 3.73 -44.85 7.77
CA LEU A 130 3.58 -44.84 9.24
C LEU A 130 2.43 -45.73 9.71
N LEU A 131 1.31 -45.74 8.98
CA LEU A 131 0.17 -46.62 9.27
C LEU A 131 0.51 -48.10 9.03
N ALA A 132 1.27 -48.41 7.98
CA ALA A 132 1.73 -49.77 7.72
C ALA A 132 2.69 -50.26 8.82
N ASP A 133 3.63 -49.41 9.22
CA ASP A 133 4.58 -49.70 10.30
C ASP A 133 3.87 -49.88 11.64
N LEU A 134 2.90 -49.02 11.96
CA LEU A 134 2.08 -49.12 13.17
C LEU A 134 1.27 -50.43 13.20
N ARG A 135 0.67 -50.84 12.07
CA ARG A 135 -0.05 -52.12 11.98
C ARG A 135 0.89 -53.32 12.15
N SER A 136 2.07 -53.27 11.53
CA SER A 136 3.09 -54.29 11.70
C SER A 136 3.55 -54.41 13.15
N ALA A 137 3.81 -53.27 13.80
CA ALA A 137 4.16 -53.20 15.22
C ALA A 137 3.04 -53.73 16.12
N ALA A 138 1.78 -53.38 15.85
CA ALA A 138 0.63 -53.88 16.59
C ALA A 138 0.46 -55.40 16.44
N ASN A 139 0.59 -55.94 15.23
CA ASN A 139 0.54 -57.39 15.00
C ASN A 139 1.69 -58.12 15.70
N GLY A 140 2.89 -57.54 15.68
CA GLY A 140 4.03 -58.06 16.43
C GLY A 140 3.78 -58.08 17.94
N LEU A 141 3.17 -57.02 18.49
CA LEU A 141 2.79 -56.96 19.90
C LEU A 141 1.75 -58.03 20.26
N VAL A 142 0.75 -58.25 19.41
CA VAL A 142 -0.26 -59.30 19.60
C VAL A 142 0.38 -60.69 19.59
N GLU A 143 1.30 -60.95 18.66
CA GLU A 143 2.00 -62.25 18.59
C GLU A 143 2.93 -62.48 19.78
N ASN A 144 3.60 -61.43 20.25
CA ASN A 144 4.42 -61.47 21.46
C ASN A 144 3.57 -61.75 22.70
N LEU A 145 2.41 -61.09 22.85
CA LEU A 145 1.47 -61.33 23.96
C LEU A 145 0.90 -62.75 23.89
N ARG A 146 0.59 -63.26 22.69
CA ARG A 146 0.13 -64.63 22.49
C ARG A 146 1.19 -65.66 22.86
N SER A 147 2.43 -65.45 22.42
CA SER A 147 3.57 -66.30 22.74
C SER A 147 3.88 -66.29 24.24
N ALA A 148 3.86 -65.11 24.88
CA ALA A 148 4.03 -64.97 26.32
C ALA A 148 2.89 -65.65 27.10
N GLY A 149 1.65 -65.50 26.64
CA GLY A 149 0.47 -66.17 27.22
C GLY A 149 0.55 -67.69 27.13
N SER A 150 0.93 -68.24 25.97
CA SER A 150 1.12 -69.69 25.80
C SER A 150 2.24 -70.21 26.71
N GLY A 151 3.39 -69.52 26.73
CA GLY A 151 4.52 -69.91 27.58
C GLY A 151 4.16 -69.90 29.07
N LEU A 152 3.34 -68.94 29.53
CA LEU A 152 2.86 -68.92 30.91
C LEU A 152 1.97 -70.13 31.22
N VAL A 153 1.05 -70.48 30.32
CA VAL A 153 0.17 -71.65 30.47
C VAL A 153 0.98 -72.95 30.49
N ASP A 154 1.96 -73.09 29.61
CA ASP A 154 2.84 -74.27 29.55
C ASP A 154 3.68 -74.42 30.83
N ASN A 155 4.20 -73.30 31.36
CA ASN A 155 4.90 -73.26 32.64
C ASN A 155 3.98 -73.64 33.82
N LEU A 156 2.75 -73.11 33.86
CA LEU A 156 1.77 -73.44 34.89
C LEU A 156 1.34 -74.91 34.86
N ASN A 157 1.14 -75.47 33.66
CA ASN A 157 0.84 -76.89 33.49
C ASN A 157 2.02 -77.77 33.93
N SER A 158 3.24 -77.38 33.60
CA SER A 158 4.46 -78.08 34.02
C SER A 158 4.64 -78.04 35.53
N ALA A 159 4.48 -76.86 36.16
CA ALA A 159 4.53 -76.70 37.61
C ALA A 159 3.42 -77.47 38.34
N SER A 160 2.20 -77.48 37.79
CA SER A 160 1.10 -78.29 38.34
C SER A 160 1.38 -79.79 38.23
N GLY A 161 2.02 -80.22 37.15
CA GLY A 161 2.46 -81.60 36.95
C GLY A 161 3.55 -82.03 37.93
N SER A 162 4.56 -81.18 38.16
CA SER A 162 5.61 -81.46 39.15
C SER A 162 5.03 -81.55 40.56
N LEU A 163 4.14 -80.61 40.93
CA LEU A 163 3.46 -80.64 42.22
C LEU A 163 2.63 -81.91 42.41
N ARG A 164 1.88 -82.36 41.40
CA ARG A 164 1.13 -83.64 41.48
C ARG A 164 2.06 -84.83 41.70
N THR A 165 3.20 -84.85 41.01
CA THR A 165 4.21 -85.91 41.16
C THR A 165 4.82 -85.91 42.56
N GLU A 166 5.13 -84.72 43.09
CA GLU A 166 5.57 -84.55 44.48
C GLU A 166 4.50 -85.00 45.48
N PHE A 167 3.23 -84.62 45.29
CA PHE A 167 2.12 -85.07 46.14
C PHE A 167 1.93 -86.59 46.11
N ASP A 168 2.03 -87.22 44.94
CA ASP A 168 1.93 -88.67 44.82
C ASP A 168 3.13 -89.36 45.50
N SER A 169 4.33 -88.79 45.39
CA SER A 169 5.52 -89.25 46.11
C SER A 169 5.32 -89.15 47.62
N VAL A 170 4.86 -87.99 48.13
CA VAL A 170 4.58 -87.77 49.56
C VAL A 170 3.47 -88.71 50.05
N ARG A 171 2.44 -88.95 49.24
CA ARG A 171 1.36 -89.89 49.56
C ARG A 171 1.87 -91.33 49.63
N ALA A 172 2.74 -91.73 48.71
CA ALA A 172 3.37 -93.05 48.74
C ALA A 172 4.28 -93.22 49.98
N GLU A 173 5.05 -92.19 50.32
CA GLU A 173 5.87 -92.15 51.54
C GLU A 173 5.00 -92.24 52.80
N PHE A 174 3.89 -91.49 52.86
CA PHE A 174 2.93 -91.58 53.96
C PHE A 174 2.23 -92.94 54.04
N ALA A 175 1.92 -93.57 52.90
CA ALA A 175 1.38 -94.92 52.88
C ALA A 175 2.40 -95.91 53.45
N ALA A 176 3.67 -95.80 53.07
CA ALA A 176 4.76 -96.61 53.63
C ALA A 176 4.96 -96.36 55.14
N VAL A 177 4.90 -95.10 55.59
CA VAL A 177 4.97 -94.74 57.03
C VAL A 177 3.74 -95.25 57.78
N ARG A 178 2.54 -95.19 57.18
CA ARG A 178 1.30 -95.69 57.78
C ARG A 178 1.30 -97.21 57.87
N GLU A 179 1.83 -97.91 56.87
CA GLU A 179 2.05 -99.36 56.90
C GLU A 179 3.08 -99.73 57.97
N ALA A 180 4.21 -99.02 58.05
CA ALA A 180 5.19 -99.17 59.14
C ALA A 180 4.62 -98.84 60.53
N ARG A 181 3.66 -97.92 60.61
CA ARG A 181 2.97 -97.52 61.85
C ARG A 181 1.81 -98.46 62.22
N LEU A 182 1.21 -99.16 61.26
CA LEU A 182 0.17 -100.17 61.50
C LEU A 182 0.75 -101.46 62.10
N GLU A 183 2.05 -101.75 61.91
CA GLU A 183 2.75 -102.80 62.67
C GLU A 183 3.16 -102.36 64.09
N GLN A 184 3.06 -101.06 64.42
CA GLN A 184 3.47 -100.52 65.70
C GLN A 184 2.30 -99.85 66.44
N THR A 185 1.49 -100.71 67.08
CA THR A 185 0.73 -100.47 68.32
C THR A 185 -0.49 -99.52 68.31
N ALA A 186 -1.60 -100.03 68.85
CA ALA A 186 -2.65 -99.25 69.53
C ALA A 186 -2.43 -99.34 71.07
N PRO A 187 -3.15 -98.59 71.93
CA PRO A 187 -3.86 -97.29 71.82
C PRO A 187 -3.21 -96.24 72.75
N THR A 188 -3.61 -94.96 72.77
CA THR A 188 -4.41 -94.31 73.86
C THR A 188 -4.13 -92.79 73.82
N GLY A 189 -5.12 -91.94 74.05
CA GLY A 189 -4.88 -90.57 74.56
C GLY A 189 -5.57 -89.43 73.81
N VAL A 190 -6.78 -89.09 74.25
CA VAL A 190 -7.53 -87.85 73.95
C VAL A 190 -6.95 -86.70 74.79
N PRO A 191 -6.72 -85.51 74.21
CA PRO A 191 -7.31 -84.28 74.78
C PRO A 191 -7.87 -83.38 73.66
N GLU A 192 -9.13 -82.99 73.69
CA GLU A 192 -9.72 -81.91 74.49
C GLU A 192 -9.48 -80.52 73.86
N ALA A 193 -10.58 -79.99 73.33
CA ALA A 193 -10.69 -78.75 72.58
C ALA A 193 -10.83 -77.54 73.53
N PRO A 194 -10.20 -76.39 73.21
CA PRO A 194 -10.58 -75.10 73.76
C PRO A 194 -11.39 -74.24 72.76
N PRO A 195 -12.11 -73.22 73.28
CA PRO A 195 -13.30 -72.61 72.67
C PRO A 195 -13.02 -71.40 71.77
N PRO A 196 -14.02 -70.92 70.99
CA PRO A 196 -13.87 -69.79 70.08
C PRO A 196 -14.13 -68.43 70.77
N PRO A 197 -13.43 -67.36 70.36
CA PRO A 197 -13.86 -65.98 70.61
C PRO A 197 -14.09 -65.23 69.26
N PRO A 198 -14.57 -63.97 69.24
CA PRO A 198 -15.90 -63.63 68.73
C PRO A 198 -15.87 -62.83 67.43
N GLU A 199 -17.08 -62.64 66.89
CA GLU A 199 -17.45 -61.70 65.83
C GLU A 199 -16.75 -60.33 65.96
N ALA A 200 -16.09 -59.90 64.87
CA ALA A 200 -15.77 -58.50 64.60
C ALA A 200 -16.45 -58.13 63.27
N GLY A 201 -17.25 -57.08 63.31
CA GLY A 201 -18.19 -56.66 62.26
C GLY A 201 -17.56 -56.17 60.96
N PRO A 202 -18.41 -55.76 60.00
CA PRO A 202 -17.99 -55.22 58.72
C PRO A 202 -17.37 -53.82 58.89
N PRO A 203 -16.25 -53.49 58.23
CA PRO A 203 -15.96 -52.09 57.95
C PRO A 203 -16.89 -51.62 56.83
N ASP A 204 -17.90 -50.84 57.22
CA ASP A 204 -18.39 -49.72 56.44
C ASP A 204 -17.19 -48.92 55.92
N ALA A 205 -17.04 -48.86 54.60
CA ALA A 205 -16.19 -47.91 53.91
C ALA A 205 -16.78 -47.66 52.51
N GLU A 206 -17.95 -47.04 52.50
CA GLU A 206 -18.33 -46.15 51.40
C GLU A 206 -17.39 -44.93 51.44
N PRO A 207 -16.67 -44.59 50.36
CA PRO A 207 -16.41 -43.19 50.08
C PRO A 207 -17.64 -42.65 49.34
N GLU A 208 -18.46 -41.89 50.07
CA GLU A 208 -19.11 -40.72 49.49
C GLU A 208 -18.02 -39.90 48.77
N VAL A 209 -18.05 -39.91 47.44
CA VAL A 209 -17.62 -38.74 46.68
C VAL A 209 -18.84 -38.24 45.93
N ALA A 210 -19.49 -37.28 46.58
CA ALA A 210 -20.38 -36.29 45.99
C ALA A 210 -19.96 -35.97 44.55
N ALA A 211 -20.86 -36.16 43.58
CA ALA A 211 -21.71 -35.09 43.10
C ALA A 211 -20.92 -33.82 42.72
N GLY A 212 -20.83 -33.57 41.41
CA GLY A 212 -20.48 -32.26 40.89
C GLY A 212 -19.54 -32.27 39.69
N VAL A 213 -20.00 -32.82 38.56
CA VAL A 213 -19.50 -32.35 37.24
C VAL A 213 -20.73 -32.05 36.37
N ALA A 214 -21.45 -31.01 36.77
CA ALA A 214 -22.13 -30.12 35.83
C ALA A 214 -21.02 -29.30 35.17
N GLU A 215 -20.88 -29.42 33.85
CA GLU A 215 -21.43 -28.45 32.90
C GLU A 215 -20.49 -27.24 32.74
N VAL A 216 -19.72 -27.30 31.65
CA VAL A 216 -19.44 -26.22 30.71
C VAL A 216 -19.03 -24.87 31.31
N GLU A 217 -17.73 -24.57 31.27
CA GLU A 217 -17.29 -23.21 30.94
C GLU A 217 -15.94 -23.22 30.23
N ALA A 218 -16.02 -22.77 28.97
CA ALA A 218 -15.01 -22.15 28.13
C ALA A 218 -13.53 -22.30 28.50
N GLU A 219 -12.87 -23.07 27.65
CA GLU A 219 -11.47 -22.98 27.23
C GLU A 219 -11.05 -21.52 26.97
N ALA A 220 -10.54 -20.85 28.01
CA ALA A 220 -9.73 -19.65 27.87
C ALA A 220 -8.32 -20.08 27.48
N ALA A 221 -8.01 -19.97 26.19
CA ALA A 221 -6.66 -20.14 25.66
C ALA A 221 -5.67 -19.24 26.41
N PRO A 222 -4.46 -19.73 26.75
CA PRO A 222 -3.41 -18.88 27.29
C PRO A 222 -3.00 -17.86 26.23
N ALA A 223 -3.06 -16.59 26.62
CA ALA A 223 -2.48 -15.50 25.87
C ALA A 223 -1.01 -15.84 25.51
N PRO A 224 -0.58 -15.65 24.25
CA PRO A 224 0.80 -15.83 23.89
C PRO A 224 1.64 -14.80 24.64
N GLU A 225 2.62 -15.30 25.39
CA GLU A 225 3.74 -14.54 25.92
C GLU A 225 4.31 -13.65 24.81
N GLU A 226 4.30 -12.36 25.12
CA GLU A 226 4.88 -11.27 24.37
C GLU A 226 6.39 -11.52 24.20
N ALA A 227 6.73 -12.21 23.10
CA ALA A 227 8.09 -12.34 22.64
C ALA A 227 8.58 -10.93 22.26
N ALA A 228 9.42 -10.37 23.13
CA ALA A 228 10.20 -9.18 22.86
C ALA A 228 10.86 -9.31 21.47
N PRO A 229 10.68 -8.32 20.57
CA PRO A 229 11.38 -8.35 19.30
C PRO A 229 12.87 -8.16 19.58
N ALA A 230 13.65 -9.14 19.15
CA ALA A 230 15.09 -9.03 19.00
C ALA A 230 15.42 -7.74 18.25
N GLU A 231 16.25 -6.94 18.89
CA GLU A 231 16.93 -5.76 18.37
C GLU A 231 17.65 -6.16 17.08
N VAL A 232 17.03 -5.87 15.93
CA VAL A 232 17.67 -6.00 14.63
C VAL A 232 18.63 -4.82 14.53
N GLU A 233 19.91 -5.09 14.75
CA GLU A 233 21.02 -4.20 14.41
C GLU A 233 20.85 -3.71 12.97
N GLN A 234 20.45 -2.44 12.83
CA GLN A 234 20.48 -1.75 11.55
C GLN A 234 21.95 -1.64 11.12
N PRO A 235 22.30 -1.96 9.86
CA PRO A 235 23.63 -1.67 9.35
C PRO A 235 23.79 -0.15 9.31
N THR A 236 24.75 0.35 10.08
CA THR A 236 25.27 1.70 10.03
C THR A 236 25.68 2.01 8.58
N ILE A 237 24.87 2.79 7.86
CA ILE A 237 25.30 3.43 6.62
C ILE A 237 26.14 4.63 7.03
N GLU A 238 27.42 4.37 7.29
CA GLU A 238 28.47 5.38 7.23
C GLU A 238 28.62 5.82 5.76
N GLY A 239 28.24 7.06 5.46
CA GLY A 239 28.63 7.71 4.21
C GLY A 239 27.52 8.44 3.48
N ALA A 240 27.18 9.64 3.95
CA ALA A 240 26.75 10.71 3.06
C ALA A 240 27.18 12.03 3.69
N ALA A 241 28.26 12.57 3.15
CA ALA A 241 28.80 13.86 3.49
C ALA A 241 27.71 14.93 3.38
N GLU A 242 27.60 15.72 4.45
CA GLU A 242 26.88 16.98 4.53
C GLU A 242 27.51 17.95 3.53
N GLU A 243 27.00 17.95 2.29
CA GLU A 243 27.34 18.94 1.29
C GLU A 243 26.47 20.18 1.55
N ALA A 244 27.13 21.22 2.07
CA ALA A 244 26.53 22.50 2.38
C ALA A 244 25.76 23.08 1.16
N PRO A 245 24.59 23.70 1.35
CA PRO A 245 23.93 24.42 0.27
C PRO A 245 24.85 25.55 -0.23
N PRO A 246 25.03 25.71 -1.56
CA PRO A 246 25.84 26.79 -2.09
C PRO A 246 25.22 28.14 -1.71
N GLU A 247 26.03 29.01 -1.12
CA GLU A 247 25.72 30.43 -0.92
C GLU A 247 25.31 31.04 -2.26
N VAL A 248 24.03 31.39 -2.36
CA VAL A 248 23.46 32.14 -3.48
C VAL A 248 24.10 33.52 -3.46
N GLN A 249 24.99 33.78 -4.42
CA GLN A 249 25.51 35.12 -4.69
C GLN A 249 24.34 36.04 -5.08
N PRO A 250 24.25 37.26 -4.52
CA PRO A 250 23.21 38.21 -4.89
C PRO A 250 23.43 38.68 -6.34
N GLU A 251 22.52 38.30 -7.23
CA GLU A 251 22.40 38.90 -8.57
C GLU A 251 22.09 40.41 -8.47
N PRO A 252 22.63 41.23 -9.38
CA PRO A 252 22.43 42.67 -9.37
C PRO A 252 20.96 43.03 -9.68
N GLU A 253 20.40 43.92 -8.84
CA GLU A 253 19.06 44.48 -8.96
C GLU A 253 18.77 44.98 -10.38
N ALA A 254 17.86 44.27 -11.07
CA ALA A 254 17.19 44.78 -12.25
C ALA A 254 16.20 45.90 -11.84
N PRO A 255 16.06 46.96 -12.64
CA PRO A 255 15.16 48.08 -12.32
C PRO A 255 13.70 47.63 -12.22
N ALA A 256 13.05 48.05 -11.13
CA ALA A 256 11.69 47.71 -10.76
C ALA A 256 10.67 47.89 -11.91
N PRO A 257 9.80 46.90 -12.17
CA PRO A 257 8.70 47.05 -13.10
C PRO A 257 7.66 48.03 -12.55
N VAL A 258 7.22 48.95 -13.41
CA VAL A 258 6.16 49.92 -13.17
C VAL A 258 4.88 49.16 -12.76
N GLU A 259 4.35 49.52 -11.60
CA GLU A 259 3.17 48.96 -10.94
C GLU A 259 1.94 49.16 -11.84
N ALA A 260 1.55 48.11 -12.56
CA ALA A 260 0.25 48.01 -13.22
C ALA A 260 -0.83 47.72 -12.15
N PRO A 261 -2.05 48.28 -12.27
CA PRO A 261 -3.11 48.05 -11.30
C PRO A 261 -3.44 46.55 -11.21
N PRO A 262 -3.82 46.06 -10.01
CA PRO A 262 -4.05 44.64 -9.77
C PRO A 262 -5.18 44.13 -10.68
N PRO A 263 -4.99 43.03 -11.43
CA PRO A 263 -6.08 42.40 -12.15
C PRO A 263 -7.12 41.88 -11.15
N GLU A 264 -8.39 42.17 -11.42
CA GLU A 264 -9.51 41.56 -10.71
C GLU A 264 -9.36 40.03 -10.72
N PRO A 265 -9.65 39.33 -9.61
CA PRO A 265 -9.52 37.89 -9.54
C PRO A 265 -10.51 37.25 -10.52
N ALA A 266 -9.98 36.76 -11.64
CA ALA A 266 -10.67 35.85 -12.52
C ALA A 266 -11.05 34.61 -11.72
N ALA A 267 -12.35 34.34 -11.68
CA ALA A 267 -12.94 33.14 -11.08
C ALA A 267 -12.18 31.90 -11.55
N ALA A 268 -11.60 31.16 -10.60
CA ALA A 268 -11.01 29.87 -10.83
C ALA A 268 -12.09 28.90 -11.37
N PRO A 269 -11.75 27.99 -12.30
CA PRO A 269 -12.67 26.94 -12.72
C PRO A 269 -12.90 25.99 -11.55
N GLU A 270 -14.07 26.11 -10.95
CA GLU A 270 -14.70 25.13 -10.09
C GLU A 270 -14.96 23.82 -10.86
N GLN A 271 -14.67 22.71 -10.18
CA GLN A 271 -15.31 21.40 -10.31
C GLN A 271 -14.83 20.42 -11.41
N GLY A 272 -14.20 19.33 -10.93
CA GLY A 272 -14.10 18.08 -11.71
C GLY A 272 -13.16 17.00 -11.16
N GLY A 273 -12.10 17.35 -10.41
CA GLY A 273 -11.01 16.40 -10.12
C GLY A 273 -10.55 16.24 -8.66
N ARG A 274 -11.06 17.03 -7.70
CA ARG A 274 -10.62 16.96 -6.28
C ARG A 274 -11.47 16.06 -5.37
N GLN A 275 -12.65 15.63 -5.80
CA GLN A 275 -13.56 14.88 -4.93
C GLN A 275 -13.11 13.43 -4.66
N ILE A 276 -12.25 12.84 -5.50
CA ILE A 276 -11.68 11.50 -5.25
C ILE A 276 -10.57 11.54 -4.17
N ARG A 277 -10.08 12.73 -3.80
CA ARG A 277 -9.26 12.97 -2.58
C ARG A 277 -10.08 13.58 -1.43
N GLY A 278 -11.40 13.41 -1.46
CA GLY A 278 -12.31 13.84 -0.39
C GLY A 278 -12.47 12.80 0.72
N ALA A 279 -13.60 12.87 1.43
CA ALA A 279 -13.93 12.03 2.58
C ALA A 279 -13.74 10.51 2.37
N GLU A 280 -13.91 10.01 1.15
CA GLU A 280 -13.67 8.59 0.82
C GLU A 280 -12.18 8.20 0.91
N GLY A 281 -11.26 9.08 0.50
CA GLY A 281 -9.82 8.88 0.63
C GLY A 281 -9.38 8.89 2.10
N ALA A 282 -9.91 9.85 2.87
CA ALA A 282 -9.70 9.89 4.33
C ALA A 282 -10.19 8.61 5.01
N ARG A 283 -11.35 8.09 4.60
CA ARG A 283 -11.90 6.83 5.12
C ARG A 283 -11.01 5.63 4.84
N LEU A 284 -10.46 5.52 3.63
CA LEU A 284 -9.54 4.43 3.27
C LEU A 284 -8.24 4.48 4.08
N ILE A 285 -7.66 5.68 4.25
CA ILE A 285 -6.47 5.86 5.08
C ILE A 285 -6.77 5.53 6.55
N ALA A 286 -7.88 6.04 7.09
CA ALA A 286 -8.30 5.77 8.47
C ALA A 286 -8.53 4.28 8.71
N LEU A 287 -9.17 3.58 7.76
CA LEU A 287 -9.37 2.13 7.82
C LEU A 287 -8.04 1.37 7.82
N ASN A 288 -7.10 1.78 6.96
CA ASN A 288 -5.77 1.16 6.93
C ASN A 288 -5.00 1.40 8.23
N MET A 289 -5.04 2.61 8.79
CA MET A 289 -4.41 2.93 10.08
C MET A 289 -5.05 2.12 11.23
N ALA A 290 -6.38 2.01 11.25
CA ALA A 290 -7.08 1.20 12.23
C ALA A 290 -6.73 -0.30 12.14
N LEU A 291 -6.62 -0.86 10.92
CA LEU A 291 -6.18 -2.26 10.71
C LEU A 291 -4.73 -2.53 11.15
N ASN A 292 -3.87 -1.50 11.12
CA ASN A 292 -2.50 -1.58 11.62
C ASN A 292 -2.38 -1.32 13.13
N GLY A 293 -3.50 -1.14 13.84
CA GLY A 293 -3.53 -0.92 15.29
C GLY A 293 -3.17 0.50 15.72
N THR A 294 -3.16 1.47 14.81
CA THR A 294 -2.92 2.88 15.16
C THR A 294 -4.08 3.41 16.04
N PRO A 295 -3.81 4.12 17.14
CA PRO A 295 -4.85 4.64 18.03
C PRO A 295 -5.71 5.72 17.35
N ARG A 296 -6.99 5.81 17.73
CA ARG A 296 -8.00 6.74 17.15
C ARG A 296 -7.51 8.19 17.12
N ASP A 297 -6.86 8.65 18.19
CA ASP A 297 -6.39 10.03 18.31
C ASP A 297 -5.24 10.37 17.34
N GLU A 298 -4.40 9.39 17.00
CA GLU A 298 -3.31 9.58 16.05
C GLU A 298 -3.83 9.60 14.61
N THR A 299 -4.77 8.72 14.29
CA THR A 299 -5.51 8.76 13.02
C THR A 299 -6.25 10.09 12.86
N ALA A 300 -6.87 10.60 13.93
CA ALA A 300 -7.53 11.91 13.94
C ALA A 300 -6.56 13.04 13.60
N ARG A 301 -5.41 13.09 14.28
CA ARG A 301 -4.38 14.11 14.02
C ARG A 301 -3.85 14.03 12.58
N TYR A 302 -3.71 12.82 12.04
CA TYR A 302 -3.28 12.63 10.66
C TYR A 302 -4.31 13.14 9.65
N LEU A 303 -5.61 12.88 9.89
CA LEU A 303 -6.67 13.34 9.00
C LEU A 303 -6.78 14.86 8.99
N GLU A 304 -6.70 15.51 10.15
CA GLU A 304 -6.76 16.98 10.27
C GLU A 304 -5.64 17.70 9.47
N GLN A 305 -4.46 17.08 9.40
CA GLN A 305 -3.32 17.67 8.69
C GLN A 305 -3.35 17.46 7.18
N ASN A 306 -4.02 16.41 6.69
CA ASN A 306 -3.94 15.98 5.30
C ASN A 306 -5.26 16.13 4.54
N PHE A 307 -6.38 16.28 5.24
CA PHE A 307 -7.72 16.32 4.67
C PHE A 307 -8.55 17.43 5.32
N GLU A 308 -9.30 18.16 4.50
CA GLU A 308 -10.33 19.10 4.97
C GLU A 308 -11.67 18.34 5.06
N LEU A 309 -12.04 17.91 6.27
CA LEU A 309 -13.27 17.14 6.54
C LEU A 309 -14.23 17.95 7.41
N ASP A 310 -15.50 17.99 7.03
CA ASP A 310 -16.54 18.71 7.79
C ASP A 310 -16.90 17.99 9.11
N ASP A 311 -16.83 16.65 9.13
CA ASP A 311 -17.17 15.83 10.30
C ASP A 311 -16.23 14.63 10.42
N GLN A 312 -15.05 14.91 10.97
CA GLN A 312 -13.98 13.92 11.15
C GLN A 312 -14.34 12.86 12.21
N ASP A 313 -15.01 13.26 13.30
CA ASP A 313 -15.34 12.36 14.41
C ASP A 313 -16.33 11.28 13.98
N ALA A 314 -17.37 11.63 13.21
CA ALA A 314 -18.33 10.66 12.70
C ALA A 314 -17.69 9.60 11.79
N LEU A 315 -16.71 10.00 10.96
CA LEU A 315 -15.96 9.09 10.10
C LEU A 315 -15.10 8.12 10.92
N LEU A 316 -14.41 8.61 11.94
CA LEU A 316 -13.58 7.78 12.81
C LEU A 316 -14.41 6.79 13.61
N ASP A 317 -15.58 7.19 14.11
CA ASP A 317 -16.49 6.31 14.83
C ASP A 317 -16.99 5.17 13.93
N GLU A 318 -17.35 5.47 12.67
CA GLU A 318 -17.76 4.45 11.69
C GLU A 318 -16.63 3.45 11.38
N VAL A 319 -15.38 3.93 11.22
CA VAL A 319 -14.22 3.10 10.90
C VAL A 319 -13.82 2.20 12.08
N TYR A 320 -13.70 2.75 13.29
CA TYR A 320 -13.27 1.98 14.46
C TYR A 320 -14.36 1.04 14.98
N ALA A 321 -15.65 1.41 14.86
CA ALA A 321 -16.74 0.48 15.14
C ALA A 321 -16.71 -0.75 14.21
N ARG A 322 -16.24 -0.59 12.97
CA ARG A 322 -16.13 -1.68 11.99
C ARG A 322 -14.92 -2.59 12.19
N VAL A 323 -13.82 -2.07 12.75
CA VAL A 323 -12.59 -2.85 12.99
C VAL A 323 -12.60 -3.53 14.37
N GLY A 324 -13.25 -2.93 15.36
CA GLY A 324 -13.31 -3.43 16.74
C GLY A 324 -14.53 -4.29 17.10
N GLY A 325 -15.46 -4.51 16.17
CA GLY A 325 -16.64 -5.37 16.35
C GLY A 325 -16.50 -6.68 15.60
#